data_AF-A0A4R2EDY5-F1
#
_entry.id   AF-A0A4R2EDY5-F1
#
_cell.length_a   1.000
_cell.length_b   1.000
_cell.length_c   1.000
_cell.angle_alpha   90.00
_cell.angle_beta   90.00
_cell.angle_gamma   90.00
#
_symmetry.space_group_name_H-M   'P 1'
#
loop_
_entity.id
_entity.type
_entity.pdbx_description
1 polymer ?
#
loop_
_entity_poly.entity_id
_entity_poly.type
_entity_poly.pdbx_seq_one_letter_code
_entity_poly.pdbx_strand_id
1 'polypeptide(L)'
;MRFKFLLLLGILAFGGCSKDDVKPISKSGFVRISAQVDERVRLKAALVVDSYDVNITSKTDADFSYGKKVSEIGANPIELAVGDYTVKVSSPSVTLPDFGTPLYGVTQDFSVAAGATTSLSLVCKQTNAGVKVIYSDSFKKYCADNSIAYSTTIEQAGSSLSYASSESRVGYFNPGDVNVVVLVGDKEYASKLALVAQDLVNLTIDLAPEDPSKVVLTITGVDDVNTRDEKIVISLKPTTTETLKLSEDFASVTTGNSTDSDGSRSSWSGNENFPTVAKAYQAGGALKLGVDGTEGKIISKTLDLSANNGNVTVKVKVKGWTSVESDLKIKVGSVEKVVPYTAIMLNAFEEVTATFPGAGTATSTVTITSATKRLFVDEIRVFN
;
A
#
# COMPACT_ATOMS: atom_id res chain seq x y z
N MET A 1 14.34 109.82 6.49
CA MET A 1 15.67 109.77 5.84
C MET A 1 15.70 108.49 5.01
N ARG A 2 15.17 108.43 3.78
CA ARG A 2 15.61 109.12 2.54
C ARG A 2 17.11 108.96 2.29
N PHE A 3 17.49 107.90 1.59
CA PHE A 3 18.42 108.01 0.46
C PHE A 3 18.00 107.04 -0.65
N LYS A 4 17.98 107.54 -1.90
CA LYS A 4 17.72 106.78 -3.14
C LYS A 4 18.94 106.94 -4.02
N PHE A 5 19.41 105.85 -4.60
CA PHE A 5 20.19 105.81 -5.85
C PHE A 5 19.87 104.42 -6.44
N LEU A 6 19.22 104.25 -7.60
CA LEU A 6 19.74 104.48 -8.96
C LEU A 6 21.16 103.91 -9.14
N LEU A 7 21.53 103.22 -10.22
CA LEU A 7 20.81 102.73 -11.41
C LEU A 7 21.78 101.76 -12.11
N LEU A 8 21.36 100.56 -12.50
CA LEU A 8 21.66 100.09 -13.86
C LEU A 8 20.70 98.98 -14.31
N LEU A 9 20.29 99.11 -15.58
CA LEU A 9 19.38 98.23 -16.28
C LEU A 9 20.20 97.13 -16.99
N GLY A 10 19.81 95.87 -16.84
CA GLY A 10 20.51 94.72 -17.45
C GLY A 10 19.53 93.63 -17.86
N ILE A 11 18.65 93.94 -18.82
CA ILE A 11 17.72 92.95 -19.38
C ILE A 11 18.48 92.09 -20.39
N LEU A 12 18.71 90.83 -20.02
CA LEU A 12 19.11 89.75 -20.94
C LEU A 12 18.17 88.58 -20.70
N ALA A 13 17.10 88.51 -21.49
CA ALA A 13 16.27 87.33 -21.62
C ALA A 13 16.59 86.65 -22.96
N PHE A 14 17.08 85.41 -22.92
CA PHE A 14 16.36 84.23 -23.41
C PHE A 14 17.29 83.01 -23.61
N GLY A 15 16.79 81.84 -23.19
CA GLY A 15 17.09 80.56 -23.83
C GLY A 15 18.21 79.72 -23.23
N GLY A 16 17.88 78.46 -22.85
CA GLY A 16 18.89 77.40 -22.74
C GLY A 16 18.73 76.46 -21.53
N CYS A 17 17.74 75.56 -21.57
CA CYS A 17 17.64 74.34 -20.77
C CYS A 17 18.09 74.41 -19.30
N SER A 18 17.12 74.61 -18.40
CA SER A 18 17.08 73.74 -17.22
C SER A 18 17.10 72.30 -17.72
N LYS A 19 18.12 71.52 -17.34
CA LYS A 19 18.01 70.06 -17.44
C LYS A 19 16.92 69.65 -16.46
N ASP A 20 15.79 69.21 -16.99
CA ASP A 20 14.97 68.26 -16.26
C ASP A 20 15.85 67.03 -16.05
N ASP A 21 16.35 66.86 -14.81
CA ASP A 21 16.87 65.60 -14.35
C ASP A 21 15.70 64.62 -14.29
N VAL A 22 15.37 64.05 -15.46
CA VAL A 22 14.58 62.82 -15.57
C VAL A 22 15.31 61.80 -14.72
N LYS A 23 14.84 61.61 -13.48
CA LYS A 23 15.32 60.56 -12.59
C LYS A 23 15.37 59.28 -13.44
N PRO A 24 16.54 58.62 -13.57
CA PRO A 24 16.63 57.44 -14.42
C PRO A 24 15.58 56.45 -13.92
N ILE A 25 14.69 56.02 -14.80
CA ILE A 25 13.68 55.01 -14.48
C ILE A 25 14.45 53.78 -14.04
N SER A 26 14.36 53.46 -12.74
CA SER A 26 15.13 52.39 -12.13
C SER A 26 14.74 51.08 -12.82
N LYS A 27 15.68 50.47 -13.56
CA LYS A 27 15.43 49.22 -14.28
C LYS A 27 15.28 48.02 -13.34
N SER A 28 15.64 48.22 -12.07
CA SER A 28 15.52 47.28 -10.96
C SER A 28 14.64 47.84 -9.84
N GLY A 29 14.13 46.92 -9.04
CA GLY A 29 13.55 47.15 -7.72
C GLY A 29 14.11 46.13 -6.73
N PHE A 30 13.58 46.12 -5.51
CA PHE A 30 14.07 45.27 -4.43
C PHE A 30 12.97 44.36 -3.90
N VAL A 31 13.32 43.16 -3.46
CA VAL A 31 12.44 42.28 -2.69
C VAL A 31 13.05 41.97 -1.33
N ARG A 32 12.23 42.06 -0.28
CA ARG A 32 12.58 41.64 1.08
C ARG A 32 11.74 40.44 1.46
N ILE A 33 12.39 39.35 1.84
CA ILE A 33 11.74 38.08 2.17
C ILE A 33 11.79 37.88 3.68
N SER A 34 10.65 37.51 4.27
CA SER A 34 10.56 36.97 5.62
C SER A 34 9.84 35.64 5.54
N ALA A 35 10.41 34.61 6.18
CA ALA A 35 9.88 33.26 6.19
C ALA A 35 9.54 32.82 7.62
N GLN A 36 8.41 32.16 7.78
CA GLN A 36 7.92 31.55 9.01
C GLN A 36 7.30 30.19 8.66
N VAL A 37 6.95 29.38 9.65
CA VAL A 37 6.27 28.09 9.45
C VAL A 37 4.91 28.12 10.13
N ASP A 38 3.90 27.55 9.49
CA ASP A 38 2.55 27.39 10.08
C ASP A 38 2.64 26.58 11.39
N GLU A 39 1.91 27.00 12.43
CA GLU A 39 2.04 26.41 13.77
C GLU A 39 1.09 25.23 14.01
N ARG A 40 0.09 25.06 13.14
CA ARG A 40 -1.04 24.13 13.32
C ARG A 40 -0.73 22.65 13.06
N VAL A 41 0.54 22.29 12.88
CA VAL A 41 0.98 20.91 12.58
C VAL A 41 2.30 20.61 13.32
N ARG A 42 2.29 20.28 14.62
CA ARG A 42 3.54 20.14 15.41
C ARG A 42 3.53 19.09 16.52
N LEU A 43 4.68 18.42 16.65
CA LEU A 43 5.12 17.61 17.79
C LEU A 43 6.57 17.94 18.23
N LYS A 44 7.18 19.02 17.72
CA LYS A 44 8.60 19.38 17.97
C LYS A 44 8.77 20.87 18.27
N ALA A 45 9.64 21.19 19.22
CA ALA A 45 9.88 22.56 19.70
C ALA A 45 10.76 23.37 18.72
N ALA A 46 10.48 24.69 18.66
CA ALA A 46 11.25 25.75 17.98
C ALA A 46 11.84 25.37 16.60
N LEU A 47 11.11 25.69 15.52
CA LEU A 47 11.68 25.57 14.18
C LEU A 47 12.41 26.83 13.73
N VAL A 48 13.61 26.60 13.21
CA VAL A 48 14.53 27.58 12.66
C VAL A 48 14.50 27.42 11.14
N VAL A 49 14.14 28.49 10.42
CA VAL A 49 14.02 28.49 8.95
C VAL A 49 15.34 28.80 8.25
N ASP A 50 16.40 29.15 8.98
CA ASP A 50 17.71 29.58 8.48
C ASP A 50 18.35 28.62 7.47
N SER A 51 18.04 27.33 7.56
CA SER A 51 18.54 26.26 6.68
C SER A 51 17.71 26.07 5.40
N TYR A 52 16.51 26.66 5.32
CA TYR A 52 15.57 26.49 4.21
C TYR A 52 16.12 27.13 2.94
N ASP A 53 15.86 26.48 1.82
CA ASP A 53 16.28 26.92 0.49
C ASP A 53 15.23 27.88 -0.09
N VAL A 54 15.69 29.03 -0.56
CA VAL A 54 14.92 30.08 -1.21
C VAL A 54 15.31 30.12 -2.68
N ASN A 55 14.35 29.85 -3.55
CA ASN A 55 14.52 29.88 -4.99
C ASN A 55 13.58 30.92 -5.59
N ILE A 56 14.09 31.77 -6.49
CA ILE A 56 13.29 32.74 -7.24
C ILE A 56 13.51 32.50 -8.74
N THR A 57 12.40 32.38 -9.47
CA THR A 57 12.36 32.23 -10.93
C THR A 57 11.58 33.38 -11.55
N SER A 58 12.04 33.91 -12.68
CA SER A 58 11.28 34.89 -13.46
C SER A 58 10.17 34.19 -14.26
N LYS A 59 9.03 34.86 -14.45
CA LYS A 59 7.95 34.35 -15.30
C LYS A 59 8.15 34.63 -16.79
N THR A 60 9.10 35.50 -17.14
CA THR A 60 9.37 35.94 -18.52
C THR A 60 10.78 35.60 -19.01
N ASP A 61 11.71 35.33 -18.09
CA ASP A 61 13.10 34.98 -18.36
C ASP A 61 13.37 33.58 -17.78
N ALA A 62 13.46 32.58 -18.65
CA ALA A 62 13.65 31.19 -18.26
C ALA A 62 15.09 30.89 -17.79
N ASP A 63 16.07 31.74 -18.14
CA ASP A 63 17.47 31.57 -17.75
C ASP A 63 17.77 32.23 -16.40
N PHE A 64 16.89 33.14 -15.93
CA PHE A 64 17.01 33.73 -14.59
C PHE A 64 16.74 32.69 -13.49
N SER A 65 17.76 32.46 -12.67
CA SER A 65 17.64 31.72 -11.41
C SER A 65 18.36 32.42 -10.27
N TYR A 66 17.71 32.44 -9.11
CA TYR A 66 18.30 32.83 -7.83
C TYR A 66 18.06 31.70 -6.84
N GLY A 67 19.11 31.21 -6.18
CA GLY A 67 19.05 30.15 -5.18
C GLY A 67 20.00 30.42 -4.02
N LYS A 68 19.47 30.53 -2.79
CA LYS A 68 20.23 30.74 -1.55
C LYS A 68 19.48 30.17 -0.34
N LYS A 69 20.16 29.97 0.78
CA LYS A 69 19.50 29.70 2.07
C LYS A 69 18.97 30.97 2.71
N VAL A 70 17.94 30.86 3.56
CA VAL A 70 17.36 31.99 4.32
C VAL A 70 18.46 32.75 5.10
N SER A 71 19.38 32.02 5.75
CA SER A 71 20.53 32.60 6.46
C SER A 71 21.52 33.38 5.58
N GLU A 72 21.64 33.01 4.30
CA GLU A 72 22.58 33.63 3.33
C GLU A 72 22.01 34.88 2.63
N ILE A 73 20.70 35.09 2.72
CA ILE A 73 20.03 36.33 2.28
C ILE A 73 20.24 37.42 3.33
N GLY A 74 20.07 37.04 4.61
CA GLY A 74 20.20 37.97 5.74
C GLY A 74 19.15 39.09 5.72
N ALA A 75 19.49 40.25 6.28
CA ALA A 75 18.57 41.38 6.39
C ALA A 75 18.45 42.25 5.12
N ASN A 76 19.34 42.04 4.14
CA ASN A 76 19.48 42.91 2.97
C ASN A 76 18.43 42.56 1.89
N PRO A 77 17.77 43.56 1.27
CA PRO A 77 16.90 43.31 0.13
C PRO A 77 17.66 42.73 -1.07
N ILE A 78 17.02 41.83 -1.79
CA ILE A 78 17.54 41.27 -3.05
C ILE A 78 17.15 42.22 -4.17
N GLU A 79 18.12 42.70 -4.96
CA GLU A 79 17.87 43.48 -6.16
C GLU A 79 17.46 42.57 -7.32
N LEU A 80 16.35 42.90 -7.98
CA LEU A 80 15.80 42.17 -9.13
C LEU A 80 15.40 43.17 -10.22
N ALA A 81 15.36 42.71 -11.48
CA ALA A 81 14.82 43.52 -12.56
C ALA A 81 13.32 43.78 -12.35
N VAL A 82 12.77 44.81 -13.01
CA VAL A 82 11.32 45.02 -13.03
C VAL A 82 10.64 43.88 -13.80
N GLY A 83 9.69 43.19 -13.17
CA GLY A 83 9.03 42.02 -13.74
C GLY A 83 8.23 41.21 -12.73
N ASP A 84 7.66 40.10 -13.21
CA ASP A 84 6.89 39.15 -12.40
C ASP A 84 7.71 37.88 -12.12
N TYR A 85 7.65 37.44 -10.87
CA TYR A 85 8.47 36.38 -10.32
C TYR A 85 7.63 35.41 -9.49
N THR A 86 8.18 34.22 -9.29
CA THR A 86 7.69 33.22 -8.32
C THR A 86 8.82 32.94 -7.33
N VAL A 87 8.54 33.07 -6.03
CA VAL A 87 9.43 32.60 -4.97
C VAL A 87 8.93 31.27 -4.43
N LYS A 88 9.86 30.32 -4.26
CA LYS A 88 9.66 29.08 -3.51
C LYS A 88 10.60 29.06 -2.32
N VAL A 89 10.06 28.90 -1.12
CA VAL A 89 10.84 28.61 0.09
C VAL A 89 10.50 27.21 0.55
N SER A 90 11.49 26.38 0.84
CA SER A 90 11.27 25.02 1.33
C SER A 90 12.37 24.54 2.27
N SER A 91 12.01 23.60 3.15
CA SER A 91 12.99 22.79 3.88
C SER A 91 13.99 22.14 2.91
N PRO A 92 15.23 21.85 3.36
CA PRO A 92 16.21 21.13 2.55
C PRO A 92 15.65 19.83 1.98
N SER A 93 16.06 19.50 0.75
CA SER A 93 15.71 18.22 0.13
C SER A 93 16.24 17.05 0.95
N VAL A 94 15.35 16.09 1.26
CA VAL A 94 15.67 14.82 1.92
C VAL A 94 15.07 13.67 1.13
N THR A 95 15.62 12.48 1.28
CA THR A 95 14.98 11.25 0.81
C THR A 95 13.84 10.90 1.78
N LEU A 96 12.65 10.61 1.25
CA LEU A 96 11.51 10.08 2.00
C LEU A 96 11.20 8.66 1.50
N PRO A 97 10.65 7.77 2.36
CA PRO A 97 10.18 8.05 3.71
C PRO A 97 11.25 8.02 4.80
N ASP A 98 11.06 8.79 5.87
CA ASP A 98 12.02 8.91 6.99
C ASP A 98 11.36 9.28 8.33
N PHE A 99 11.99 8.94 9.46
CA PHE A 99 11.47 9.20 10.81
C PHE A 99 11.84 10.58 11.36
N GLY A 100 10.83 11.34 11.77
CA GLY A 100 11.04 12.62 12.45
C GLY A 100 11.43 13.79 11.54
N THR A 101 11.19 13.66 10.24
CA THR A 101 11.61 14.59 9.17
C THR A 101 10.39 15.23 8.47
N PRO A 102 9.65 16.14 9.15
CA PRO A 102 8.65 16.97 8.51
C PRO A 102 9.30 17.95 7.53
N LEU A 103 8.70 18.11 6.36
CA LEU A 103 9.12 19.07 5.35
C LEU A 103 8.08 20.17 5.23
N TYR A 104 8.55 21.41 5.14
CA TYR A 104 7.70 22.58 5.01
C TYR A 104 8.07 23.39 3.78
N GLY A 105 7.12 24.11 3.21
CA GLY A 105 7.39 25.05 2.13
C GLY A 105 6.19 25.90 1.74
N VAL A 106 6.46 26.87 0.87
CA VAL A 106 5.48 27.79 0.30
C VAL A 106 5.99 28.28 -1.05
N THR A 107 5.06 28.42 -2.00
CA THR A 107 5.28 29.06 -3.29
C THR A 107 4.37 30.27 -3.35
N GLN A 108 4.92 31.43 -3.71
CA GLN A 108 4.15 32.67 -3.86
C GLN A 108 4.64 33.47 -5.07
N ASP A 109 3.69 34.03 -5.81
CA ASP A 109 3.96 34.97 -6.89
C ASP A 109 4.07 36.40 -6.37
N PHE A 110 4.94 37.19 -7.00
CA PHE A 110 5.12 38.61 -6.69
C PHE A 110 5.63 39.39 -7.90
N SER A 111 5.45 40.71 -7.86
CA SER A 111 5.97 41.64 -8.87
C SER A 111 7.00 42.58 -8.25
N VAL A 112 7.99 42.99 -9.05
CA VAL A 112 9.02 43.97 -8.68
C VAL A 112 8.80 45.22 -9.51
N ALA A 113 8.64 46.37 -8.85
CA ALA A 113 8.45 47.67 -9.49
C ALA A 113 9.69 48.56 -9.36
N ALA A 114 9.89 49.44 -10.34
CA ALA A 114 11.05 50.33 -10.45
C ALA A 114 11.32 51.13 -9.17
N GLY A 115 12.45 50.88 -8.50
CA GLY A 115 12.87 51.59 -7.29
C GLY A 115 12.01 51.34 -6.04
N ALA A 116 11.05 50.41 -6.09
CA ALA A 116 10.22 50.02 -4.96
C ALA A 116 10.85 48.84 -4.19
N THR A 117 10.41 48.62 -2.95
CA THR A 117 10.74 47.40 -2.17
C THR A 117 9.47 46.59 -1.93
N THR A 118 9.34 45.45 -2.60
CA THR A 118 8.27 44.48 -2.35
C THR A 118 8.62 43.66 -1.11
N SER A 119 7.75 43.61 -0.10
CA SER A 119 7.97 42.83 1.12
C SER A 119 7.07 41.60 1.15
N LEU A 120 7.65 40.41 1.30
CA LEU A 120 6.95 39.13 1.32
C LEU A 120 6.98 38.50 2.71
N SER A 121 5.80 38.10 3.19
CA SER A 121 5.61 37.34 4.43
C SER A 121 5.18 35.92 4.07
N LEU A 122 6.14 35.02 4.05
CA LEU A 122 6.00 33.66 3.53
C LEU A 122 5.76 32.68 4.69
N VAL A 123 4.59 32.05 4.73
CA VAL A 123 4.24 31.05 5.74
C VAL A 123 4.34 29.66 5.13
N CYS A 124 5.45 28.97 5.42
CA CYS A 124 5.71 27.60 5.01
C CYS A 124 4.73 26.64 5.68
N LYS A 125 3.98 25.86 4.90
CA LYS A 125 3.10 24.79 5.40
C LYS A 125 3.78 23.44 5.25
N GLN A 126 3.36 22.43 6.01
CA GLN A 126 3.92 21.09 5.85
C GLN A 126 3.57 20.55 4.45
N THR A 127 4.54 20.08 3.69
CA THR A 127 4.37 19.58 2.32
C THR A 127 4.29 18.05 2.25
N ASN A 128 4.72 17.36 3.31
CA ASN A 128 4.65 15.91 3.46
C ASN A 128 3.55 15.50 4.47
N ALA A 129 3.30 14.20 4.57
CA ALA A 129 2.34 13.60 5.50
C ALA A 129 3.06 12.81 6.59
N GLY A 130 2.58 12.88 7.83
CA GLY A 130 3.08 12.12 8.97
C GLY A 130 2.18 10.93 9.31
N VAL A 131 2.79 9.76 9.51
CA VAL A 131 2.12 8.53 9.98
C VAL A 131 2.76 8.06 11.28
N LYS A 132 1.93 7.80 12.28
CA LYS A 132 2.32 7.13 13.53
C LYS A 132 1.61 5.79 13.62
N VAL A 133 2.37 4.70 13.74
CA VAL A 133 1.82 3.36 13.97
C VAL A 133 1.65 3.14 15.47
N ILE A 134 0.50 2.59 15.87
CA ILE A 134 0.15 2.28 17.26
C ILE A 134 -0.42 0.87 17.30
N TYR A 135 0.20 -0.04 18.04
CA TYR A 135 -0.38 -1.35 18.34
C TYR A 135 -1.27 -1.25 19.59
N SER A 136 -2.49 -1.79 19.55
CA SER A 136 -3.37 -1.85 20.73
C SER A 136 -2.78 -2.76 21.82
N ASP A 137 -3.18 -2.56 23.08
CA ASP A 137 -2.71 -3.44 24.17
C ASP A 137 -3.31 -4.85 24.06
N SER A 138 -4.52 -4.99 23.52
CA SER A 138 -5.14 -6.28 23.18
C SER A 138 -4.32 -7.03 22.12
N PHE A 139 -3.88 -6.34 21.06
CA PHE A 139 -3.04 -6.88 20.00
C PHE A 139 -1.67 -7.31 20.56
N LYS A 140 -1.00 -6.44 21.32
CA LYS A 140 0.29 -6.76 21.98
C LYS A 140 0.15 -7.99 22.88
N LYS A 141 -0.91 -8.04 23.70
CA LYS A 141 -1.16 -9.16 24.61
C LYS A 141 -1.37 -10.47 23.86
N TYR A 142 -2.23 -10.50 22.84
CA TYR A 142 -2.44 -11.69 22.01
C TYR A 142 -1.13 -12.18 21.38
N CYS A 143 -0.33 -11.27 20.81
CA CYS A 143 0.95 -11.62 20.23
C CYS A 143 1.93 -12.18 21.27
N ALA A 144 1.99 -11.60 22.47
CA ALA A 144 2.82 -12.11 23.56
C ALA A 144 2.35 -13.49 24.06
N ASP A 145 1.05 -13.66 24.34
CA ASP A 145 0.44 -14.90 24.81
C ASP A 145 0.68 -16.08 23.85
N ASN A 146 0.76 -15.80 22.54
CA ASN A 146 0.96 -16.80 21.49
C ASN A 146 2.39 -16.84 20.91
N SER A 147 3.34 -16.08 21.47
CA SER A 147 4.73 -15.95 20.96
C SER A 147 4.85 -15.56 19.48
N ILE A 148 3.98 -14.66 19.03
CA ILE A 148 3.89 -14.17 17.64
C ILE A 148 4.67 -12.85 17.50
N ALA A 149 5.63 -12.81 16.57
CA ALA A 149 6.30 -11.57 16.17
C ALA A 149 5.40 -10.70 15.28
N TYR A 150 5.58 -9.38 15.30
CA TYR A 150 4.81 -8.46 14.46
C TYR A 150 5.58 -7.19 14.11
N SER A 151 5.24 -6.59 12.98
CA SER A 151 5.78 -5.32 12.49
C SER A 151 4.83 -4.66 11.50
N THR A 152 5.11 -3.41 11.13
CA THR A 152 4.40 -2.70 10.06
C THR A 152 5.41 -2.05 9.14
N THR A 153 5.28 -2.23 7.83
CA THR A 153 6.05 -1.52 6.82
C THR A 153 5.10 -0.66 6.00
N ILE A 154 5.45 0.59 5.77
CA ILE A 154 4.70 1.48 4.88
C ILE A 154 5.57 1.73 3.65
N GLU A 155 5.05 1.39 2.48
CA GLU A 155 5.75 1.47 1.20
C GLU A 155 5.21 2.61 0.35
N GLN A 156 6.09 3.33 -0.33
CA GLN A 156 5.75 4.41 -1.24
C GLN A 156 6.75 4.47 -2.40
N ALA A 157 6.25 4.38 -3.63
CA ALA A 157 7.02 4.57 -4.87
C ALA A 157 8.38 3.80 -4.94
N GLY A 158 8.43 2.58 -4.42
CA GLY A 158 9.62 1.72 -4.41
C GLY A 158 10.58 1.94 -3.23
N SER A 159 10.26 2.86 -2.31
CA SER A 159 10.91 3.01 -1.00
C SER A 159 9.97 2.56 0.12
N SER A 160 10.48 2.30 1.33
CA SER A 160 9.66 1.87 2.46
C SER A 160 10.22 2.33 3.81
N LEU A 161 9.35 2.37 4.82
CA LEU A 161 9.70 2.67 6.21
C LEU A 161 9.11 1.61 7.14
N SER A 162 9.98 0.92 7.89
CA SER A 162 9.58 -0.14 8.81
C SER A 162 9.45 0.35 10.25
N TYR A 163 8.30 0.08 10.84
CA TYR A 163 7.94 0.28 12.23
C TYR A 163 8.08 -1.05 12.98
N ALA A 164 9.14 -1.19 13.75
CA ALA A 164 9.29 -2.27 14.72
C ALA A 164 8.17 -2.20 15.79
N SER A 165 7.98 -3.29 16.53
CA SER A 165 6.96 -3.38 17.61
C SER A 165 7.13 -2.34 18.72
N SER A 166 8.34 -1.80 18.91
CA SER A 166 8.68 -0.74 19.86
C SER A 166 8.85 0.66 19.24
N GLU A 167 8.64 0.81 17.92
CA GLU A 167 8.74 2.11 17.25
C GLU A 167 7.57 3.02 17.65
N SER A 168 7.86 4.29 17.88
CA SER A 168 6.90 5.29 18.37
C SER A 168 7.03 6.67 17.71
N ARG A 169 8.06 6.87 16.88
CA ARG A 169 8.29 8.07 16.09
C ARG A 169 7.27 8.18 14.96
N VAL A 170 6.99 9.42 14.55
CA VAL A 170 6.23 9.72 13.33
C VAL A 170 7.17 9.53 12.14
N GLY A 171 6.77 8.65 11.20
CA GLY A 171 7.39 8.53 9.89
C GLY A 171 6.74 9.49 8.91
N TYR A 172 7.52 10.08 8.02
CA TYR A 172 7.04 11.08 7.06
C TYR A 172 7.16 10.57 5.63
N PHE A 173 6.14 10.83 4.83
CA PHE A 173 5.91 10.30 3.48
C PHE A 173 5.51 11.44 2.54
N ASN A 174 5.79 11.30 1.24
CA ASN A 174 5.23 12.24 0.27
C ASN A 174 3.69 12.11 0.23
N PRO A 175 2.95 13.16 -0.19
CA PRO A 175 1.53 13.01 -0.49
C PRO A 175 1.30 12.01 -1.63
N GLY A 176 0.20 11.25 -1.57
CA GLY A 176 -0.17 10.20 -2.52
C GLY A 176 -0.48 8.86 -1.86
N ASP A 177 -0.70 7.84 -2.67
CA ASP A 177 -0.92 6.46 -2.22
C ASP A 177 0.32 5.91 -1.46
N VAL A 178 0.07 5.22 -0.35
CA VAL A 178 1.01 4.32 0.31
C VAL A 178 0.40 2.92 0.45
N ASN A 179 1.25 1.89 0.46
CA ASN A 179 0.86 0.53 0.80
C ASN A 179 1.26 0.25 2.25
N VAL A 180 0.27 0.00 3.11
CA VAL A 180 0.46 -0.35 4.52
C VAL A 180 0.48 -1.86 4.63
N VAL A 181 1.61 -2.43 5.03
CA VAL A 181 1.84 -3.87 5.17
C VAL A 181 2.05 -4.19 6.65
N VAL A 182 1.13 -4.91 7.27
CA VAL A 182 1.25 -5.40 8.66
C VAL A 182 1.62 -6.88 8.63
N LEU A 183 2.69 -7.24 9.34
CA LEU A 183 3.14 -8.62 9.51
C LEU A 183 2.72 -9.12 10.89
N VAL A 184 2.11 -10.30 10.97
CA VAL A 184 1.69 -10.96 12.23
C VAL A 184 2.05 -12.45 12.16
N GLY A 185 3.20 -12.80 12.73
CA GLY A 185 3.88 -14.08 12.46
C GLY A 185 4.30 -14.13 11.00
N ASP A 186 3.99 -15.23 10.31
CA ASP A 186 4.24 -15.39 8.87
C ASP A 186 3.08 -14.86 7.99
N LYS A 187 2.10 -14.18 8.57
CA LYS A 187 0.92 -13.66 7.86
C LYS A 187 1.08 -12.18 7.54
N GLU A 188 0.92 -11.84 6.28
CA GLU A 188 0.97 -10.48 5.76
C GLU A 188 -0.45 -9.92 5.52
N TYR A 189 -0.67 -8.66 5.90
CA TYR A 189 -1.93 -7.95 5.72
C TYR A 189 -1.65 -6.60 5.06
N ALA A 190 -2.06 -6.44 3.81
CA ALA A 190 -1.80 -5.24 3.01
C ALA A 190 -3.08 -4.43 2.76
N SER A 191 -2.99 -3.09 2.89
CA SER A 191 -4.04 -2.15 2.46
C SER A 191 -3.43 -0.88 1.91
N LYS A 192 -4.13 -0.24 0.96
CA LYS A 192 -3.79 1.11 0.52
C LYS A 192 -4.29 2.16 1.52
N LEU A 193 -3.57 3.27 1.59
CA LEU A 193 -3.95 4.50 2.28
C LEU A 193 -3.51 5.69 1.40
N ALA A 194 -4.41 6.63 1.12
CA ALA A 194 -4.06 7.87 0.42
C ALA A 194 -3.70 8.95 1.43
N LEU A 195 -2.46 9.44 1.40
CA LEU A 195 -1.96 10.52 2.27
C LEU A 195 -2.02 11.88 1.57
N VAL A 196 -2.42 12.92 2.30
CA VAL A 196 -2.47 14.32 1.82
C VAL A 196 -1.42 15.16 2.55
N ALA A 197 -0.88 16.19 1.91
CA ALA A 197 0.05 17.12 2.56
C ALA A 197 -0.58 17.74 3.83
N GLN A 198 0.20 17.79 4.91
CA GLN A 198 -0.20 18.16 6.28
C GLN A 198 -0.91 17.08 7.09
N ASP A 199 -1.36 15.95 6.52
CA ASP A 199 -1.97 14.86 7.29
C ASP A 199 -1.04 14.43 8.45
N LEU A 200 -1.59 14.33 9.66
CA LEU A 200 -0.96 13.60 10.78
C LEU A 200 -1.88 12.46 11.26
N VAL A 201 -1.67 11.26 10.73
CA VAL A 201 -2.52 10.08 11.01
C VAL A 201 -1.92 9.13 12.05
N ASN A 202 -2.74 8.74 13.02
CA ASN A 202 -2.50 7.62 13.91
C ASN A 202 -3.13 6.36 13.30
N LEU A 203 -2.28 5.48 12.78
CA LEU A 203 -2.66 4.15 12.32
C LEU A 203 -2.67 3.19 13.52
N THR A 204 -3.86 2.89 14.04
CA THR A 204 -4.02 1.94 15.16
C THR A 204 -4.28 0.54 14.62
N ILE A 205 -3.46 -0.42 15.03
CA ILE A 205 -3.55 -1.83 14.67
C ILE A 205 -4.11 -2.59 15.87
N ASP A 206 -5.26 -3.24 15.66
CA ASP A 206 -5.97 -4.02 16.66
C ASP A 206 -6.40 -5.39 16.10
N LEU A 207 -6.80 -6.32 16.96
CA LEU A 207 -7.43 -7.57 16.55
C LEU A 207 -8.94 -7.40 16.46
N ALA A 208 -9.59 -8.14 15.55
CA ALA A 208 -11.03 -8.33 15.67
C ALA A 208 -11.29 -9.21 16.90
N PRO A 209 -12.00 -8.74 17.94
CA PRO A 209 -12.11 -9.46 19.22
C PRO A 209 -12.84 -10.80 19.14
N GLU A 210 -13.54 -11.07 18.04
CA GLU A 210 -14.27 -12.32 17.79
C GLU A 210 -13.68 -13.16 16.64
N ASP A 211 -12.58 -12.73 16.02
CA ASP A 211 -12.00 -13.44 14.87
C ASP A 211 -10.46 -13.24 14.72
N PRO A 212 -9.62 -14.20 15.18
CA PRO A 212 -8.17 -14.14 15.02
C PRO A 212 -7.68 -14.32 13.57
N SER A 213 -8.59 -14.42 12.59
CA SER A 213 -8.31 -14.35 11.16
C SER A 213 -8.52 -12.95 10.55
N LYS A 214 -8.81 -11.93 11.38
CA LYS A 214 -8.98 -10.54 10.96
C LYS A 214 -8.17 -9.57 11.82
N VAL A 215 -7.48 -8.65 11.16
CA VAL A 215 -6.81 -7.50 11.79
C VAL A 215 -7.63 -6.25 11.49
N VAL A 216 -7.87 -5.42 12.48
CA VAL A 216 -8.62 -4.16 12.36
C VAL A 216 -7.63 -3.02 12.35
N LEU A 217 -7.52 -2.31 11.23
CA LEU A 217 -6.77 -1.07 11.12
C LEU A 217 -7.76 0.08 11.31
N THR A 218 -7.60 0.84 12.40
CA THR A 218 -8.37 2.05 12.67
C THR A 218 -7.46 3.25 12.41
N ILE A 219 -7.74 3.98 11.34
CA ILE A 219 -7.02 5.18 10.95
C ILE A 219 -7.76 6.37 11.57
N THR A 220 -7.09 7.04 12.50
CA THR A 220 -7.60 8.27 13.11
C THR A 220 -6.66 9.42 12.77
N GLY A 221 -7.22 10.54 12.31
CA GLY A 221 -6.51 11.78 12.06
C GLY A 221 -7.24 12.92 12.75
N VAL A 222 -6.56 13.59 13.66
CA VAL A 222 -7.05 14.81 14.32
C VAL A 222 -5.91 15.81 14.31
N ASP A 223 -5.85 16.59 13.24
CA ASP A 223 -5.19 17.88 13.19
C ASP A 223 -6.24 18.96 12.85
N ASP A 224 -5.90 20.24 12.99
CA ASP A 224 -6.83 21.37 12.78
C ASP A 224 -7.26 21.55 11.31
N VAL A 225 -6.77 20.71 10.38
CA VAL A 225 -6.97 20.82 8.93
C VAL A 225 -7.78 19.64 8.39
N ASN A 226 -7.47 18.40 8.81
CA ASN A 226 -8.06 17.17 8.29
C ASN A 226 -8.57 16.24 9.42
N THR A 227 -9.88 16.06 9.50
CA THR A 227 -10.50 15.01 10.33
C THR A 227 -10.58 13.69 9.56
N ARG A 228 -9.97 12.61 10.09
CA ARG A 228 -10.16 11.25 9.58
C ARG A 228 -10.64 10.30 10.66
N ASP A 229 -11.69 9.56 10.34
CA ASP A 229 -12.21 8.44 11.12
C ASP A 229 -12.55 7.32 10.12
N GLU A 230 -11.51 6.54 9.76
CA GLU A 230 -11.59 5.49 8.76
C GLU A 230 -11.28 4.13 9.41
N LYS A 231 -12.18 3.15 9.26
CA LYS A 231 -11.99 1.80 9.78
C LYS A 231 -11.85 0.80 8.63
N ILE A 232 -10.64 0.25 8.49
CA ILE A 232 -10.33 -0.79 7.51
C ILE A 232 -10.23 -2.14 8.24
N VAL A 233 -11.20 -3.02 7.99
CA VAL A 233 -11.14 -4.42 8.46
C VAL A 233 -10.36 -5.22 7.43
N ILE A 234 -9.10 -5.55 7.71
CA ILE A 234 -8.30 -6.41 6.84
C ILE A 234 -8.59 -7.87 7.22
N SER A 235 -9.33 -8.54 6.35
CA SER A 235 -9.42 -10.00 6.36
C SER A 235 -8.14 -10.57 5.76
N LEU A 236 -7.71 -11.76 6.22
CA LEU A 236 -6.56 -12.48 5.68
C LEU A 236 -6.48 -12.40 4.14
N LYS A 237 -5.41 -11.78 3.64
CA LYS A 237 -4.87 -12.12 2.33
C LYS A 237 -3.73 -13.11 2.56
N PRO A 238 -3.89 -14.40 2.25
CA PRO A 238 -2.73 -15.29 2.23
C PRO A 238 -1.79 -14.83 1.10
N THR A 239 -0.57 -14.43 1.45
CA THR A 239 0.54 -14.33 0.49
C THR A 239 1.08 -15.74 0.23
N THR A 240 0.24 -16.60 -0.34
CA THR A 240 0.59 -17.97 -0.72
C THR A 240 1.08 -18.00 -2.16
N THR A 241 2.38 -18.21 -2.34
CA THR A 241 2.92 -18.74 -3.59
C THR A 241 2.50 -20.21 -3.68
N GLU A 242 1.30 -20.48 -4.21
CA GLU A 242 0.77 -21.83 -4.38
C GLU A 242 1.67 -22.64 -5.33
N THR A 243 2.44 -23.58 -4.77
CA THR A 243 3.29 -24.48 -5.57
C THR A 243 2.53 -25.76 -5.86
N LEU A 244 2.41 -26.15 -7.14
CA LEU A 244 1.80 -27.43 -7.52
C LEU A 244 2.67 -28.60 -7.02
N LYS A 245 2.11 -29.43 -6.12
CA LYS A 245 2.79 -30.58 -5.51
C LYS A 245 2.37 -31.92 -6.11
N LEU A 246 1.12 -32.02 -6.59
CA LEU A 246 0.58 -33.20 -7.27
C LEU A 246 -0.43 -32.75 -8.32
N SER A 247 -0.42 -33.39 -9.49
CA SER A 247 -1.45 -33.27 -10.51
C SER A 247 -1.71 -34.65 -11.12
N GLU A 248 -2.98 -35.02 -11.24
CA GLU A 248 -3.43 -36.27 -11.84
C GLU A 248 -4.68 -36.00 -12.68
N ASP A 249 -4.63 -36.31 -13.98
CA ASP A 249 -5.71 -36.09 -14.95
C ASP A 249 -6.42 -37.39 -15.36
N PHE A 250 -6.00 -38.55 -14.82
CA PHE A 250 -6.53 -39.87 -15.13
C PHE A 250 -6.64 -40.20 -16.63
N ALA A 251 -5.91 -39.51 -17.51
CA ALA A 251 -5.96 -39.73 -18.97
C ALA A 251 -5.51 -41.15 -19.36
N SER A 252 -4.72 -41.80 -18.50
CA SER A 252 -4.33 -43.21 -18.60
C SER A 252 -5.47 -44.22 -18.35
N VAL A 253 -6.58 -43.79 -17.77
CA VAL A 253 -7.74 -44.64 -17.40
C VAL A 253 -8.68 -44.79 -18.59
N THR A 254 -8.26 -45.58 -19.59
CA THR A 254 -8.99 -45.69 -20.88
C THR A 254 -10.20 -46.61 -20.86
N THR A 255 -10.41 -47.42 -19.81
CA THR A 255 -11.57 -48.33 -19.72
C THR A 255 -12.78 -47.62 -19.13
N GLY A 256 -13.95 -47.81 -19.76
CA GLY A 256 -15.24 -47.40 -19.20
C GLY A 256 -15.67 -46.00 -19.57
N ASN A 257 -16.64 -45.46 -18.83
CA ASN A 257 -17.11 -44.08 -18.93
C ASN A 257 -17.70 -43.57 -17.60
N SER A 258 -17.96 -42.26 -17.53
CA SER A 258 -18.59 -41.56 -16.40
C SER A 258 -19.97 -40.97 -16.74
N THR A 259 -20.60 -41.45 -17.81
CA THR A 259 -21.85 -40.90 -18.40
C THR A 259 -23.07 -41.78 -18.20
N ASP A 260 -22.90 -43.04 -17.80
CA ASP A 260 -23.99 -43.98 -17.48
C ASP A 260 -23.69 -44.84 -16.23
N SER A 261 -24.64 -45.71 -15.86
CA SER A 261 -24.58 -46.53 -14.65
C SER A 261 -23.66 -47.75 -14.73
N ASP A 262 -23.32 -48.19 -15.93
CA ASP A 262 -22.67 -49.48 -16.21
C ASP A 262 -21.27 -49.31 -16.84
N GLY A 263 -20.91 -48.09 -17.24
CA GLY A 263 -19.60 -47.72 -17.76
C GLY A 263 -18.44 -47.85 -16.78
N SER A 264 -18.67 -48.09 -15.49
CA SER A 264 -17.63 -48.03 -14.44
C SER A 264 -17.49 -49.31 -13.61
N ARG A 265 -17.37 -50.47 -14.28
CA ARG A 265 -17.30 -51.79 -13.63
C ARG A 265 -15.88 -52.31 -13.35
N SER A 266 -14.90 -51.93 -14.16
CA SER A 266 -13.52 -52.41 -14.04
C SER A 266 -12.83 -51.76 -12.84
N SER A 267 -12.19 -52.56 -11.97
CA SER A 267 -11.41 -52.02 -10.86
C SER A 267 -10.23 -51.18 -11.35
N TRP A 268 -9.90 -50.12 -10.62
CA TRP A 268 -8.66 -49.38 -10.79
C TRP A 268 -7.70 -49.73 -9.65
N SER A 269 -6.44 -50.00 -9.99
CA SER A 269 -5.44 -50.53 -9.05
C SER A 269 -4.51 -49.47 -8.46
N GLY A 270 -4.70 -48.19 -8.81
CA GLY A 270 -3.80 -47.10 -8.44
C GLY A 270 -2.82 -46.73 -9.55
N ASN A 271 -2.03 -45.69 -9.27
CA ASN A 271 -0.90 -45.27 -10.09
C ASN A 271 0.19 -44.63 -9.19
N GLU A 272 1.21 -43.99 -9.77
CA GLU A 272 2.29 -43.37 -8.98
C GLU A 272 1.78 -42.23 -8.06
N ASN A 273 0.80 -41.44 -8.51
CA ASN A 273 0.23 -40.35 -7.73
C ASN A 273 -0.68 -40.85 -6.62
N PHE A 274 -1.45 -41.92 -6.85
CA PHE A 274 -2.35 -42.55 -5.89
C PHE A 274 -2.12 -44.07 -5.81
N PRO A 275 -1.08 -44.52 -5.07
CA PRO A 275 -0.71 -45.93 -5.00
C PRO A 275 -1.60 -46.75 -4.06
N THR A 276 -2.39 -46.12 -3.19
CA THR A 276 -3.30 -46.81 -2.26
C THR A 276 -4.76 -46.55 -2.63
N VAL A 277 -5.50 -47.63 -2.86
CA VAL A 277 -6.85 -47.59 -3.44
C VAL A 277 -7.77 -48.57 -2.72
N ALA A 278 -9.02 -48.15 -2.46
CA ALA A 278 -10.10 -49.03 -2.06
C ALA A 278 -11.39 -48.65 -2.81
N LYS A 279 -12.03 -49.63 -3.46
CA LYS A 279 -13.30 -49.44 -4.22
C LYS A 279 -13.26 -48.27 -5.22
N ALA A 280 -12.15 -48.10 -5.94
CA ALA A 280 -12.10 -47.24 -7.12
C ALA A 280 -12.23 -48.06 -8.41
N TYR A 281 -12.88 -47.48 -9.42
CA TYR A 281 -13.21 -48.12 -10.69
C TYR A 281 -12.90 -47.18 -11.85
N GLN A 282 -12.46 -47.74 -12.97
CA GLN A 282 -12.14 -47.02 -14.20
C GLN A 282 -13.42 -46.44 -14.82
N ALA A 283 -13.36 -45.19 -15.30
CA ALA A 283 -14.51 -44.48 -15.84
C ALA A 283 -14.17 -43.60 -17.06
N GLY A 284 -13.21 -44.03 -17.90
CA GLY A 284 -12.89 -43.41 -19.19
C GLY A 284 -12.38 -41.96 -19.09
N GLY A 285 -11.13 -41.78 -18.65
CA GLY A 285 -10.53 -40.48 -18.33
C GLY A 285 -10.87 -39.96 -16.93
N ALA A 286 -11.46 -40.81 -16.07
CA ALA A 286 -11.86 -40.47 -14.72
C ALA A 286 -11.92 -41.73 -13.84
N LEU A 287 -12.13 -41.55 -12.54
CA LEU A 287 -12.40 -42.63 -11.59
C LEU A 287 -13.79 -42.51 -10.98
N LYS A 288 -14.51 -43.63 -10.85
CA LYS A 288 -15.59 -43.74 -9.86
C LYS A 288 -15.02 -44.21 -8.54
N LEU A 289 -15.32 -43.49 -7.46
CA LEU A 289 -15.09 -43.93 -6.09
C LEU A 289 -16.38 -44.49 -5.50
N GLY A 290 -16.27 -45.61 -4.79
CA GLY A 290 -17.33 -46.22 -3.99
C GLY A 290 -18.28 -47.14 -4.75
N VAL A 291 -19.20 -47.75 -4.00
CA VAL A 291 -20.36 -48.52 -4.49
C VAL A 291 -21.56 -48.27 -3.57
N ASP A 292 -22.74 -48.78 -3.91
CA ASP A 292 -23.91 -48.61 -3.04
C ASP A 292 -23.64 -49.17 -1.63
N GLY A 293 -23.82 -48.34 -0.61
CA GLY A 293 -23.59 -48.69 0.80
C GLY A 293 -22.14 -48.93 1.21
N THR A 294 -21.14 -48.58 0.39
CA THR A 294 -19.71 -48.74 0.74
C THR A 294 -18.86 -47.58 0.25
N GLU A 295 -18.05 -47.00 1.16
CA GLU A 295 -17.06 -45.98 0.81
C GLU A 295 -16.07 -46.47 -0.26
N GLY A 296 -15.55 -45.54 -1.04
CA GLY A 296 -14.36 -45.76 -1.86
C GLY A 296 -13.41 -44.59 -1.77
N LYS A 297 -12.12 -44.87 -1.81
CA LYS A 297 -11.08 -43.88 -1.58
C LYS A 297 -9.81 -44.17 -2.35
N ILE A 298 -9.10 -43.09 -2.63
CA ILE A 298 -7.73 -43.08 -3.14
C ILE A 298 -6.88 -42.21 -2.20
N ILE A 299 -5.66 -42.65 -1.91
CA ILE A 299 -4.70 -41.93 -1.06
C ILE A 299 -3.47 -41.66 -1.90
N SER A 300 -3.01 -40.40 -1.90
CA SER A 300 -1.84 -39.99 -2.65
C SER A 300 -0.57 -40.69 -2.17
N LYS A 301 0.49 -40.65 -2.99
CA LYS A 301 1.86 -40.79 -2.48
C LYS A 301 2.12 -39.73 -1.39
N THR A 302 3.13 -39.97 -0.56
CA THR A 302 3.61 -38.99 0.41
C THR A 302 4.06 -37.70 -0.30
N LEU A 303 3.61 -36.55 0.20
CA LEU A 303 3.94 -35.23 -0.32
C LEU A 303 4.57 -34.38 0.79
N ASP A 304 5.58 -33.59 0.44
CA ASP A 304 6.03 -32.49 1.30
C ASP A 304 5.09 -31.30 1.12
N LEU A 305 4.18 -31.17 2.09
CA LEU A 305 3.22 -30.09 2.23
C LEU A 305 3.55 -29.19 3.43
N SER A 306 4.83 -29.12 3.85
CA SER A 306 5.24 -28.33 5.02
C SER A 306 5.46 -26.84 4.75
N ALA A 307 5.57 -26.42 3.49
CA ALA A 307 5.72 -25.02 3.12
C ALA A 307 4.44 -24.21 3.39
N ASN A 308 4.51 -22.88 3.26
CA ASN A 308 3.38 -21.96 3.49
C ASN A 308 2.61 -22.26 4.79
N ASN A 309 3.34 -22.54 5.88
CA ASN A 309 2.83 -22.90 7.22
C ASN A 309 1.90 -24.14 7.23
N GLY A 310 2.10 -25.08 6.32
CA GLY A 310 1.23 -26.25 6.17
C GLY A 310 -0.15 -25.94 5.59
N ASN A 311 -0.34 -24.76 4.97
CA ASN A 311 -1.57 -24.45 4.25
C ASN A 311 -1.61 -25.23 2.93
N VAL A 312 -2.69 -25.96 2.66
CA VAL A 312 -2.84 -26.78 1.45
C VAL A 312 -4.13 -26.45 0.73
N THR A 313 -4.08 -26.28 -0.59
CA THR A 313 -5.26 -26.14 -1.46
C THR A 313 -5.39 -27.42 -2.29
N VAL A 314 -6.54 -28.09 -2.21
CA VAL A 314 -6.87 -29.26 -3.04
C VAL A 314 -8.00 -28.88 -3.99
N LYS A 315 -7.79 -29.15 -5.28
CA LYS A 315 -8.80 -28.99 -6.34
C LYS A 315 -9.11 -30.35 -6.94
N VAL A 316 -10.40 -30.60 -7.20
CA VAL A 316 -10.90 -31.86 -7.75
C VAL A 316 -12.01 -31.54 -8.75
N LYS A 317 -11.98 -32.14 -9.93
CA LYS A 317 -13.16 -32.20 -10.79
C LYS A 317 -14.05 -33.34 -10.31
N VAL A 318 -15.31 -33.06 -9.98
CA VAL A 318 -16.24 -34.03 -9.39
C VAL A 318 -17.60 -34.01 -10.09
N LYS A 319 -18.27 -35.16 -10.15
CA LYS A 319 -19.71 -35.25 -10.39
C LYS A 319 -20.30 -36.50 -9.73
N GLY A 320 -21.58 -36.43 -9.37
CA GLY A 320 -22.32 -37.50 -8.71
C GLY A 320 -22.75 -38.61 -9.65
N TRP A 321 -23.62 -39.48 -9.15
CA TRP A 321 -24.23 -40.56 -9.92
C TRP A 321 -25.41 -40.02 -10.76
N THR A 322 -26.52 -40.75 -10.85
CA THR A 322 -27.81 -40.21 -11.37
C THR A 322 -28.40 -39.11 -10.47
N SER A 323 -27.90 -38.99 -9.24
CA SER A 323 -28.12 -37.90 -8.29
C SER A 323 -26.85 -37.70 -7.44
N VAL A 324 -26.76 -36.61 -6.68
CA VAL A 324 -25.73 -36.43 -5.65
C VAL A 324 -26.07 -37.35 -4.48
N GLU A 325 -25.56 -38.58 -4.53
CA GLU A 325 -25.89 -39.66 -3.58
C GLU A 325 -24.78 -39.91 -2.53
N SER A 326 -23.66 -39.19 -2.62
CA SER A 326 -22.50 -39.30 -1.73
C SER A 326 -21.83 -37.95 -1.55
N ASP A 327 -21.42 -37.64 -0.32
CA ASP A 327 -20.46 -36.57 -0.06
C ASP A 327 -19.12 -36.86 -0.74
N LEU A 328 -18.48 -35.80 -1.22
CA LEU A 328 -17.04 -35.78 -1.49
C LEU A 328 -16.31 -35.41 -0.19
N LYS A 329 -15.41 -36.26 0.25
CA LYS A 329 -14.55 -36.03 1.40
C LYS A 329 -13.11 -35.89 0.95
N ILE A 330 -12.46 -34.82 1.38
CA ILE A 330 -11.04 -34.57 1.15
C ILE A 330 -10.36 -34.48 2.52
N LYS A 331 -9.29 -35.25 2.71
CA LYS A 331 -8.49 -35.24 3.94
C LYS A 331 -7.03 -34.97 3.64
N VAL A 332 -6.43 -34.04 4.38
CA VAL A 332 -5.00 -33.70 4.34
C VAL A 332 -4.43 -33.95 5.74
N GLY A 333 -3.48 -34.87 5.84
CA GLY A 333 -2.93 -35.28 7.14
C GLY A 333 -4.03 -35.77 8.10
N SER A 334 -4.25 -35.04 9.19
CA SER A 334 -5.30 -35.33 10.18
C SER A 334 -6.64 -34.63 9.92
N VAL A 335 -6.70 -33.63 9.03
CA VAL A 335 -7.88 -32.78 8.84
C VAL A 335 -8.72 -33.25 7.66
N GLU A 336 -9.99 -33.60 7.89
CA GLU A 336 -10.97 -33.99 6.87
C GLU A 336 -12.03 -32.91 6.68
N LYS A 337 -12.46 -32.69 5.43
CA LYS A 337 -13.57 -31.81 5.07
C LYS A 337 -14.54 -32.53 4.12
N VAL A 338 -15.83 -32.31 4.34
CA VAL A 338 -16.87 -32.55 3.34
C VAL A 338 -16.86 -31.35 2.38
N VAL A 339 -16.83 -31.62 1.08
CA VAL A 339 -16.78 -30.63 0.01
C VAL A 339 -18.07 -30.72 -0.80
N PRO A 340 -18.93 -29.69 -0.80
CA PRO A 340 -20.17 -29.72 -1.55
C PRO A 340 -19.89 -29.68 -3.06
N TYR A 341 -20.73 -30.38 -3.82
CA TYR A 341 -20.79 -30.31 -5.27
C TYR A 341 -22.22 -30.60 -5.72
N THR A 342 -22.56 -30.25 -6.97
CA THR A 342 -23.92 -30.34 -7.51
C THR A 342 -24.03 -31.09 -8.83
N ALA A 343 -22.96 -31.12 -9.63
CA ALA A 343 -22.92 -31.88 -10.88
C ALA A 343 -23.24 -33.37 -10.67
N ILE A 344 -23.95 -33.96 -11.64
CA ILE A 344 -24.27 -35.40 -11.73
C ILE A 344 -23.72 -35.98 -13.04
N MET A 345 -23.82 -37.30 -13.28
CA MET A 345 -23.19 -37.97 -14.43
C MET A 345 -23.53 -37.38 -15.81
N LEU A 346 -24.74 -36.79 -15.94
CA LEU A 346 -25.23 -36.09 -17.14
C LEU A 346 -24.61 -34.71 -17.38
N ASN A 347 -23.96 -34.12 -16.38
CA ASN A 347 -23.27 -32.85 -16.49
C ASN A 347 -21.79 -33.03 -16.87
N ALA A 348 -21.17 -31.93 -17.28
CA ALA A 348 -19.71 -31.81 -17.19
C ALA A 348 -19.27 -31.90 -15.72
N PHE A 349 -17.99 -32.25 -15.49
CA PHE A 349 -17.42 -32.22 -14.15
C PHE A 349 -17.37 -30.79 -13.59
N GLU A 350 -17.68 -30.66 -12.31
CA GLU A 350 -17.59 -29.42 -11.53
C GLU A 350 -16.22 -29.36 -10.85
N GLU A 351 -15.43 -28.29 -11.05
CA GLU A 351 -14.20 -28.08 -10.27
C GLU A 351 -14.57 -27.52 -8.89
N VAL A 352 -14.28 -28.30 -7.84
CA VAL A 352 -14.41 -27.87 -6.45
C VAL A 352 -13.03 -27.62 -5.84
N THR A 353 -12.95 -26.65 -4.92
CA THR A 353 -11.72 -26.27 -4.22
C THR A 353 -11.92 -26.36 -2.72
N ALA A 354 -10.97 -26.99 -2.01
CA ALA A 354 -10.96 -27.10 -0.55
C ALA A 354 -9.60 -26.68 0.00
N THR A 355 -9.59 -25.74 0.95
CA THR A 355 -8.37 -25.28 1.65
C THR A 355 -8.23 -25.93 3.03
N PHE A 356 -7.01 -26.23 3.43
CA PHE A 356 -6.67 -26.91 4.68
C PHE A 356 -5.56 -26.11 5.39
N PRO A 357 -5.92 -25.10 6.21
CA PRO A 357 -4.93 -24.30 6.93
C PRO A 357 -4.17 -25.14 7.95
N GLY A 358 -2.83 -25.05 7.95
CA GLY A 358 -1.95 -25.74 8.91
C GLY A 358 -2.03 -27.28 8.95
N ALA A 359 -2.63 -27.92 7.95
CA ALA A 359 -2.82 -29.38 7.92
C ALA A 359 -1.65 -30.14 7.28
N GLY A 360 -0.85 -29.45 6.47
CA GLY A 360 0.27 -29.99 5.72
C GLY A 360 1.54 -30.17 6.55
N THR A 361 2.27 -31.24 6.25
CA THR A 361 3.55 -31.63 6.86
C THR A 361 4.47 -32.19 5.78
N ALA A 362 5.75 -32.39 6.10
CA ALA A 362 6.74 -32.95 5.19
C ALA A 362 6.46 -34.40 4.75
N THR A 363 5.50 -35.07 5.40
CA THR A 363 5.12 -36.47 5.15
C THR A 363 3.61 -36.65 5.01
N SER A 364 2.91 -35.61 4.57
CA SER A 364 1.45 -35.64 4.42
C SER A 364 0.98 -36.48 3.23
N THR A 365 -0.25 -36.97 3.32
CA THR A 365 -0.99 -37.53 2.18
C THR A 365 -2.31 -36.79 1.99
N VAL A 366 -2.82 -36.80 0.76
CA VAL A 366 -4.15 -36.34 0.42
C VAL A 366 -5.02 -37.57 0.13
N THR A 367 -6.11 -37.70 0.86
CA THR A 367 -7.10 -38.77 0.67
C THR A 367 -8.37 -38.19 0.07
N ILE A 368 -8.81 -38.72 -1.06
CA ILE A 368 -10.09 -38.40 -1.69
C ILE A 368 -11.03 -39.59 -1.47
N THR A 369 -12.21 -39.34 -0.91
CA THR A 369 -13.15 -40.38 -0.47
C THR A 369 -14.58 -40.04 -0.89
N SER A 370 -15.32 -41.05 -1.36
CA SER A 370 -16.77 -41.05 -1.41
C SER A 370 -17.31 -41.63 -0.10
N ALA A 371 -18.29 -40.98 0.52
CA ALA A 371 -18.83 -41.37 1.83
C ALA A 371 -19.62 -42.69 1.80
N THR A 372 -20.94 -42.67 1.65
CA THR A 372 -21.77 -43.89 1.74
C THR A 372 -22.08 -44.54 0.39
N LYS A 373 -21.79 -43.86 -0.73
CA LYS A 373 -22.14 -44.30 -2.09
C LYS A 373 -21.08 -43.86 -3.12
N ARG A 374 -21.52 -43.54 -4.35
CA ARG A 374 -20.66 -43.29 -5.51
C ARG A 374 -20.55 -41.82 -5.87
N LEU A 375 -19.38 -41.45 -6.38
CA LEU A 375 -19.15 -40.25 -7.17
C LEU A 375 -18.01 -40.50 -8.16
N PHE A 376 -17.89 -39.64 -9.17
CA PHE A 376 -16.77 -39.62 -10.10
C PHE A 376 -15.81 -38.47 -9.75
N VAL A 377 -14.51 -38.73 -9.85
CA VAL A 377 -13.44 -37.73 -9.70
C VAL A 377 -12.50 -37.73 -10.90
N ASP A 378 -11.98 -36.55 -11.20
CA ASP A 378 -11.06 -36.23 -12.28
C ASP A 378 -10.16 -35.03 -11.85
N GLU A 379 -9.10 -34.72 -12.61
CA GLU A 379 -8.17 -33.58 -12.48
C GLU A 379 -7.86 -33.15 -11.03
N ILE A 380 -7.33 -34.08 -10.23
CA ILE A 380 -6.94 -33.79 -8.85
C ILE A 380 -5.62 -33.02 -8.86
N ARG A 381 -5.64 -31.81 -8.30
CA ARG A 381 -4.46 -30.96 -8.11
C ARG A 381 -4.30 -30.59 -6.63
N VAL A 382 -3.08 -30.74 -6.13
CA VAL A 382 -2.70 -30.37 -4.76
C VAL A 382 -1.66 -29.27 -4.85
N PHE A 383 -1.95 -28.14 -4.21
CA PHE A 383 -1.05 -27.01 -4.06
C PHE A 383 -0.70 -26.83 -2.58
N ASN A 384 0.53 -26.40 -2.32
CA ASN A 384 1.00 -25.99 -1.01
C ASN A 384 1.90 -24.77 -1.16
#